data_AF-A0A832RJ68-F1
#
_entry.id   AF-A0A832RJ68-F1
#
_cell.length_a   1.000
_cell.length_b   1.000
_cell.length_c   1.000
_cell.angle_alpha   90.00
_cell.angle_beta   90.00
_cell.angle_gamma   90.00
#
_symmetry.space_group_name_H-M   'P 1'
#
loop_
_entity.id
_entity.type
_entity.pdbx_description
1 polymer ?
#
loop_
_entity_poly.entity_id
_entity_poly.type
_entity_poly.pdbx_seq_one_letter_code
_entity_poly.pdbx_strand_id
1 'polypeptide(L)' 'MSTESSPEEMMTTEKFDVIYKCLRCGTTVTNTELSRLPEIKCICGFRVFTKERPPIVKTVHAL' A
#
# COMPACT_ATOMS: atom_id res chain seq x y z
N MET A 1 43.78 -8.95 10.04
CA MET A 1 42.83 -9.21 11.14
C MET A 1 41.43 -8.91 10.65
N SER A 2 40.61 -9.95 10.67
CA SER A 2 39.14 -9.97 10.71
C SER A 2 38.37 -9.31 9.57
N THR A 3 38.02 -10.15 8.61
CA THR A 3 36.74 -10.18 7.91
C THR A 3 35.56 -10.03 8.87
N GLU A 4 34.65 -9.10 8.58
CA GLU A 4 33.24 -9.23 8.97
C GLU A 4 32.39 -8.52 7.91
N SER A 5 32.45 -9.06 6.69
CA SER A 5 31.40 -8.83 5.70
C SER A 5 30.21 -9.70 6.09
N SER A 6 29.30 -9.15 6.91
CA SER A 6 27.98 -9.74 7.15
C SER A 6 27.19 -9.73 5.83
N PRO A 7 26.77 -10.89 5.31
CA PRO A 7 25.82 -11.00 4.23
C PRO A 7 24.49 -11.45 4.83
N GLU A 8 23.82 -10.61 5.62
CA GLU A 8 22.50 -10.92 6.14
C GLU A 8 21.44 -10.14 5.37
N GLU A 9 20.96 -10.83 4.33
CA GLU A 9 19.55 -10.84 3.91
C GLU A 9 18.96 -9.50 3.44
N MET A 10 19.24 -9.16 2.19
CA MET A 10 18.34 -8.37 1.37
C MET A 10 17.06 -9.17 1.06
N MET A 11 16.18 -9.33 2.06
CA MET A 11 14.77 -9.62 1.76
C MET A 11 14.18 -8.37 1.12
N THR A 12 14.23 -8.29 -0.21
CA THR A 12 13.39 -7.36 -0.97
C THR A 12 11.95 -7.77 -0.72
N THR A 13 11.37 -7.23 0.36
CA THR A 13 9.94 -7.28 0.59
C THR A 13 9.34 -6.58 -0.62
N GLU A 14 8.74 -7.34 -1.54
CA GLU A 14 7.94 -6.82 -2.64
C GLU A 14 6.82 -5.97 -2.02
N LYS A 15 7.10 -4.68 -1.79
CA LYS A 15 6.17 -3.71 -1.24
C LYS A 15 5.22 -3.35 -2.36
N PHE A 16 4.18 -4.16 -2.54
CA PHE A 16 3.10 -3.81 -3.45
C PHE A 16 2.48 -2.49 -3.02
N ASP A 17 2.42 -1.53 -3.94
CA ASP A 17 1.76 -0.26 -3.69
C ASP A 17 0.27 -0.49 -3.45
N VAL A 18 -0.16 -0.21 -2.21
CA VAL A 18 -1.57 -0.27 -1.84
C VAL A 18 -2.26 0.99 -2.35
N ILE A 19 -3.15 0.79 -3.33
CA ILE A 19 -3.99 1.84 -3.89
C ILE A 19 -5.28 1.95 -3.08
N TYR A 20 -5.61 3.17 -2.68
CA TYR A 20 -6.84 3.53 -2.01
C TYR A 20 -7.69 4.39 -2.93
N LYS A 21 -9.02 4.28 -2.80
CA LYS A 21 -9.99 5.06 -3.55
C LYS A 21 -10.85 5.88 -2.61
N CYS A 22 -10.99 7.17 -2.87
CA CYS A 22 -11.90 8.01 -2.09
C CYS A 22 -13.36 7.64 -2.39
N LEU A 23 -14.17 7.45 -1.34
CA LEU A 23 -15.57 7.06 -1.51
C LEU A 23 -16.44 8.17 -2.14
N ARG A 24 -16.07 9.46 -1.97
CA ARG A 24 -16.86 10.59 -2.47
C ARG A 24 -16.51 10.96 -3.91
N CYS A 25 -15.24 11.21 -4.22
CA CYS A 25 -14.80 11.67 -5.55
C CYS A 25 -14.19 10.56 -6.42
N GLY A 26 -13.97 9.36 -5.88
CA GLY A 26 -13.41 8.25 -6.63
C GLY A 26 -11.93 8.36 -6.97
N THR A 27 -11.21 9.39 -6.48
CA THR A 27 -9.78 9.58 -6.73
C THR A 27 -8.98 8.42 -6.13
N THR A 28 -8.12 7.82 -6.93
CA THR A 28 -7.14 6.80 -6.52
C THR A 28 -5.89 7.48 -5.99
N VAL A 29 -5.46 7.10 -4.79
CA VAL A 29 -4.32 7.67 -4.07
C VAL A 29 -3.50 6.53 -3.44
N THR A 30 -2.18 6.67 -3.39
CA THR A 30 -1.29 5.62 -2.87
C THR A 30 -0.95 5.84 -1.41
N ASN A 31 -0.61 4.78 -0.66
CA ASN A 31 -0.22 4.90 0.76
C ASN A 31 0.91 5.93 1.00
N THR A 32 1.84 6.05 0.05
CA THR A 32 2.96 7.00 0.13
C THR A 32 2.51 8.45 0.06
N GLU A 33 1.47 8.76 -0.72
CA GLU A 33 0.88 10.11 -0.80
C GLU A 33 0.16 10.49 0.49
N LEU A 34 -0.59 9.55 1.09
CA LEU A 34 -1.30 9.78 2.35
C LEU A 34 -0.34 9.91 3.54
N SER A 35 0.80 9.23 3.51
CA SER A 35 1.82 9.30 4.57
C SER A 35 2.62 10.61 4.56
N ARG A 36 2.64 11.34 3.43
CA ARG A 36 3.29 12.66 3.32
C ARG A 36 2.44 13.78 3.90
N LEU A 37 1.13 13.57 3.99
CA LEU A 37 0.20 14.54 4.57
C LEU A 37 0.11 14.30 6.09
N PRO A 38 0.07 15.35 6.91
CA PRO A 38 -0.08 15.20 8.37
C PRO A 38 -1.45 14.62 8.77
N GLU A 39 -2.43 14.64 7.86
CA GLU A 39 -3.73 14.00 8.01
C GLU A 39 -4.10 13.16 6.78
N ILE A 40 -4.73 12.00 7.03
CA ILE A 40 -5.34 11.14 6.01
C ILE A 40 -6.59 11.80 5.42
N LYS A 41 -6.41 12.59 4.36
CA LYS A 41 -7.51 13.35 3.73
C LYS A 41 -7.40 13.31 2.21
N CYS A 42 -8.54 13.24 1.54
CA CYS A 42 -8.59 13.40 0.09
C CYS A 42 -8.57 14.89 -0.27
N ILE A 43 -8.17 15.23 -1.51
CA ILE A 43 -8.23 16.59 -2.06
C ILE A 43 -9.64 17.21 -1.99
N CYS A 44 -10.69 16.38 -1.94
CA CYS A 44 -12.08 16.82 -1.79
C CYS A 44 -12.49 17.08 -0.32
N GLY A 45 -11.58 16.92 0.64
CA GLY A 45 -11.80 17.08 2.06
C GLY A 45 -12.42 15.87 2.78
N PHE A 46 -12.74 14.79 2.05
CA PHE A 46 -13.31 13.56 2.61
C PHE A 46 -12.22 12.65 3.19
N ARG A 47 -12.52 11.92 4.27
CA ARG A 47 -11.53 11.10 5.03
C ARG A 47 -11.72 9.58 4.91
N VAL A 48 -12.76 9.12 4.21
CA VAL A 48 -13.01 7.67 4.06
C VAL A 48 -12.52 7.19 2.70
N PHE A 49 -11.67 6.18 2.74
CA PHE A 49 -11.08 5.54 1.57
C PHE A 49 -11.35 4.03 1.59
N THR A 50 -11.61 3.45 0.43
CA THR A 50 -11.70 2.01 0.24
C THR A 50 -10.41 1.49 -0.39
N LYS A 51 -9.91 0.34 0.07
CA LYS A 51 -8.72 -0.29 -0.51
C LYS A 51 -9.11 -1.00 -1.82
N GLU A 52 -8.41 -0.71 -2.91
CA GLU A 52 -8.63 -1.45 -4.15
C GLU A 52 -8.14 -2.89 -4.02
N ARG A 53 -8.88 -3.81 -4.63
CA ARG A 53 -8.54 -5.24 -4.60
C ARG A 53 -7.21 -5.42 -5.35
N PRO A 54 -6.19 -6.02 -4.72
CA PRO A 54 -4.95 -6.31 -5.42
C PRO A 54 -5.21 -7.29 -6.59
N PRO A 55 -4.41 -7.23 -7.66
CA PRO A 55 -4.57 -8.07 -8.85
C PRO A 55 -4.29 -9.57 -8.60
N ILE A 56 -4.01 -9.97 -7.36
CA ILE A 56 -3.79 -11.36 -7.00
C ILE A 56 -5.12 -12.14 -7.02
N VAL A 57 -5.14 -13.20 -7.83
CA VAL A 57 -6.26 -14.12 -7.90
C VAL A 57 -6.45 -14.80 -6.55
N LYS A 58 -7.69 -14.81 -6.07
CA LYS A 58 -8.09 -15.57 -4.88
C LYS A 58 -8.94 -16.73 -5.36
N THR A 59 -8.49 -17.96 -5.16
CA THR A 59 -9.28 -19.17 -5.39
C THR A 59 -10.24 -19.35 -4.22
N VAL A 60 -11.51 -19.62 -4.53
CA VAL A 60 -12.57 -19.86 -3.53
C VAL A 60 -13.20 -21.20 -3.89
N HIS A 61 -13.22 -22.15 -2.96
CA HIS A 61 -13.92 -23.41 -3.17
C HIS A 61 -15.42 -23.17 -3.15
N ALA A 62 -16.15 -23.79 -4.08
CA ALA A 62 -17.61 -23.84 -4.03
C ALA A 62 -18.05 -24.77 -2.89
N LEU A 63 -19.20 -24.45 -2.27
CA LEU A 63 -19.83 -25.28 -1.24
C LEU A 63 -20.27 -26.63 -1.81
#